data_AF-A0A0F8YFI6-F1
#
_entry.id   AF-A0A0F8YFI6-F1
#
_cell.length_a   1.000
_cell.length_b   1.000
_cell.length_c   1.000
_cell.angle_alpha   90.00
_cell.angle_beta   90.00
_cell.angle_gamma   90.00
#
_symmetry.space_group_name_H-M   'P 1'
#
loop_
_entity.id
_entity.type
_entity.pdbx_description
1 polymer ?
#
loop_
_entity_poly.entity_id
_entity_poly.type
_entity_poly.pdbx_seq_one_letter_code
_entity_poly.pdbx_strand_id
1 'polypeptide(L)'
;MRLRIPTPTRFYGTAETVVWVRAAGTLEADERVRNPDHLAPMFVRPELRLLGKAPGVRRLARRVFEYMAPGYYEYEIARTKHMDLVLLQEWEVYHM
;
A
#
# COMPACT_ATOMS: atom_id res chain seq x y z
N MET A 1 13.18 6.73 31.58
CA MET A 1 11.78 6.72 31.09
C MET A 1 11.72 5.80 29.87
N ARG A 2 11.32 4.53 30.01
CA ARG A 2 11.21 3.58 28.89
C ARG A 2 9.91 3.88 28.14
N LEU A 3 10.00 4.32 26.89
CA LEU A 3 8.85 4.37 25.98
C LEU A 3 8.32 2.94 25.83
N ARG A 4 7.17 2.67 26.43
CA ARG A 4 6.43 1.42 26.26
C ARG A 4 5.82 1.49 24.86
N ILE A 5 6.54 1.00 23.86
CA ILE A 5 5.99 0.82 22.52
C ILE A 5 4.83 -0.18 22.70
N PRO A 6 3.57 0.21 22.43
CA PRO A 6 2.46 -0.70 22.60
C PRO A 6 2.70 -1.93 21.72
N THR A 7 2.68 -3.11 22.35
CA THR A 7 2.69 -4.39 21.64
C THR A 7 1.53 -4.37 20.63
N PRO A 8 1.77 -4.65 19.34
CA PRO A 8 0.74 -4.53 18.31
C PRO A 8 -0.39 -5.49 18.65
N THR A 9 -1.52 -4.93 19.06
CA THR A 9 -2.80 -5.61 19.18
C THR A 9 -3.15 -6.21 17.82
N ARG A 10 -3.07 -7.55 17.71
CA ARG A 10 -3.59 -8.39 16.62
C ARG A 10 -3.15 -7.92 15.22
N PHE A 11 -2.16 -8.62 14.65
CA PHE A 11 -1.71 -8.44 13.27
C PHE A 11 -2.90 -8.14 12.33
N TYR A 12 -2.80 -7.03 11.59
CA TYR A 12 -3.67 -6.79 10.44
C TYR A 12 -3.70 -8.05 9.58
N GLY A 13 -4.89 -8.41 9.05
CA GLY A 13 -4.96 -9.49 8.09
C GLY A 13 -4.04 -9.21 6.91
N THR A 14 -3.52 -10.25 6.25
CA THR A 14 -2.65 -10.08 5.07
C THR A 14 -3.31 -9.20 4.01
N ALA A 15 -4.61 -9.40 3.77
CA ALA A 15 -5.39 -8.58 2.87
C ALA A 15 -5.44 -7.11 3.28
N GLU A 16 -5.63 -6.83 4.57
CA GLU A 16 -5.71 -5.47 5.11
C GLU A 16 -4.36 -4.75 4.99
N THR A 17 -3.26 -5.45 5.30
CA THR A 17 -1.90 -4.92 5.15
C THR A 17 -1.62 -4.55 3.69
N VAL A 18 -1.95 -5.45 2.76
CA VAL A 18 -1.76 -5.22 1.31
C VAL A 18 -2.57 -4.03 0.84
N VAL A 19 -3.87 -3.96 1.19
CA VAL A 19 -4.74 -2.84 0.83
C VAL A 19 -4.20 -1.52 1.39
N TRP A 20 -3.67 -1.54 2.61
CA TRP A 20 -3.09 -0.34 3.21
C TRP A 20 -1.83 0.13 2.48
N VAL A 21 -0.92 -0.77 2.10
CA VAL A 21 0.26 -0.42 1.29
C VAL A 21 -0.16 0.19 -0.04
N ARG A 22 -1.11 -0.43 -0.75
CA ARG A 22 -1.61 0.07 -2.04
C ARG A 22 -2.22 1.46 -1.89
N ALA A 23 -3.07 1.66 -0.88
CA ALA A 23 -3.66 2.95 -0.58
C ALA A 23 -2.59 4.02 -0.29
N ALA A 24 -1.54 3.69 0.47
CA ALA A 24 -0.43 4.62 0.68
C ALA A 24 0.29 4.94 -0.64
N GLY A 25 0.55 3.93 -1.47
CA GLY A 25 1.20 4.07 -2.77
C GLY A 25 0.44 4.93 -3.77
N THR A 26 -0.90 5.03 -3.69
CA THR A 26 -1.69 5.91 -4.57
C THR A 26 -1.36 7.39 -4.40
N LEU A 27 -0.77 7.76 -3.26
CA LEU A 27 -0.50 9.14 -2.87
C LEU A 27 0.95 9.55 -3.10
N GLU A 28 1.76 8.68 -3.71
CA GLU A 28 3.14 8.97 -4.09
C GLU A 28 3.20 10.08 -5.13
N ALA A 29 4.15 11.00 -4.96
CA ALA A 29 4.33 12.11 -5.90
C ALA A 29 4.97 11.63 -7.22
N ASP A 30 5.93 10.70 -7.14
CA ASP A 30 6.58 10.13 -8.32
C ASP A 30 5.70 9.03 -8.95
N GLU A 31 5.31 9.24 -10.20
CA GLU A 31 4.45 8.32 -10.96
C GLU A 31 5.09 6.94 -11.16
N ARG A 32 6.42 6.86 -11.18
CA ARG A 32 7.14 5.57 -11.32
C ARG A 32 6.86 4.64 -10.15
N VAL A 33 6.64 5.19 -8.97
CA VAL A 33 6.34 4.44 -7.74
C VAL A 33 4.91 4.63 -7.26
N ARG A 34 4.09 5.44 -7.95
CA ARG A 34 2.67 5.58 -7.64
C ARG A 34 1.92 4.29 -7.95
N ASN A 35 1.12 3.83 -6.98
CA ASN A 35 0.23 2.69 -7.14
C ASN A 35 -1.03 3.13 -7.91
N PRO A 36 -1.47 2.39 -8.96
CA PRO A 36 -2.66 2.74 -9.75
C PRO A 36 -4.00 2.44 -9.07
N ASP A 37 -4.02 1.69 -7.95
CA ASP A 37 -5.24 1.24 -7.25
C ASP A 37 -5.94 2.38 -6.48
N HIS A 38 -6.59 3.29 -7.21
CA HIS A 38 -7.34 4.43 -6.67
C HIS A 38 -8.52 4.04 -5.75
N LEU A 39 -8.92 2.77 -5.74
CA LEU A 39 -9.99 2.25 -4.88
C LEU A 39 -9.45 1.73 -3.54
N ALA A 40 -8.18 1.35 -3.44
CA ALA A 40 -7.56 0.87 -2.20
C ALA A 40 -7.87 1.75 -0.97
N PRO A 41 -7.80 3.10 -1.03
CA PRO A 41 -8.12 3.95 0.12
C PRO A 41 -9.55 3.77 0.67
N MET A 42 -10.49 3.30 -0.15
CA MET A 42 -11.87 3.03 0.28
C MET A 42 -11.98 1.76 1.12
N PHE A 43 -11.11 0.77 0.89
CA PHE A 43 -11.10 -0.51 1.60
C PHE A 43 -10.25 -0.50 2.88
N VAL A 44 -9.44 0.54 3.07
CA VAL A 44 -8.69 0.75 4.32
C VAL A 44 -9.64 1.17 5.44
N ARG A 45 -9.41 0.63 6.65
CA ARG A 45 -10.15 1.01 7.85
C ARG A 45 -10.08 2.53 8.09
N PRO A 46 -11.16 3.19 8.54
CA PRO A 46 -11.23 4.64 8.67
C PRO A 46 -10.06 5.28 9.44
N GLU A 47 -9.58 4.61 10.48
CA GLU A 47 -8.48 5.06 11.34
C GLU A 47 -7.15 5.15 10.58
N LEU A 48 -6.94 4.28 9.60
CA LEU A 48 -5.72 4.21 8.79
C LEU A 48 -5.78 5.10 7.54
N ARG A 49 -6.98 5.52 7.11
CA ARG A 49 -7.16 6.44 5.96
C ARG A 49 -6.49 7.80 6.19
N LEU A 50 -6.34 8.21 7.45
CA LEU A 50 -5.74 9.49 7.81
C LEU A 50 -4.22 9.52 7.55
N LEU A 51 -3.58 8.35 7.47
CA LEU A 51 -2.13 8.26 7.30
C LEU A 51 -1.65 8.67 5.90
N GLY A 52 -2.57 8.72 4.92
CA GLY A 52 -2.27 9.20 3.57
C GLY A 52 -2.39 10.71 3.37
N LYS A 53 -3.18 11.41 4.19
CA LYS A 53 -3.63 12.78 3.87
C LYS A 53 -2.57 13.86 4.07
N ALA A 54 -1.52 13.60 4.85
CA ALA A 54 -0.47 14.57 5.14
C ALA A 54 0.90 14.11 4.60
N PRO A 55 1.70 15.01 3.97
CA PRO A 55 2.99 14.64 3.37
C PRO A 55 3.97 13.96 4.33
N GLY A 56 4.00 14.38 5.59
CA GLY A 56 4.85 13.78 6.63
C GLY A 56 4.42 12.37 7.01
N VAL A 57 3.12 12.07 6.92
CA VAL A 57 2.56 10.78 7.34
C VAL A 57 2.72 9.72 6.25
N ARG A 58 2.79 10.12 4.97
CA ARG A 58 3.17 9.22 3.85
C ARG A 58 4.58 8.62 4.02
N ARG A 59 5.55 9.46 4.40
CA ARG A 59 6.92 8.99 4.70
C ARG A 59 6.95 8.04 5.90
N LEU A 60 6.06 8.25 6.87
CA LEU A 60 5.92 7.38 8.02
C LEU A 60 5.32 6.02 7.61
N ALA A 61 4.31 5.99 6.75
CA ALA A 61 3.72 4.75 6.26
C ALA A 61 4.76 3.86 5.56
N ARG A 62 5.53 4.43 4.62
CA ARG A 62 6.65 3.70 3.99
C ARG A 62 7.64 3.16 5.02
N ARG A 63 8.07 3.98 5.98
CA ARG A 63 8.98 3.55 7.05
C ARG A 63 8.40 2.41 7.90
N VAL A 64 7.10 2.43 8.17
CA VAL A 64 6.42 1.36 8.92
C VAL A 64 6.48 0.05 8.14
N PHE A 65 6.16 0.07 6.86
CA PHE A 65 6.21 -1.13 6.01
C PHE A 65 7.64 -1.66 5.85
N GLU A 66 8.60 -0.78 5.61
CA GLU A 66 10.03 -1.14 5.50
C GLU A 66 10.60 -1.68 6.81
N TYR A 67 10.11 -1.21 7.96
CA TYR A 67 10.47 -1.77 9.27
C TYR A 67 9.86 -3.16 9.49
N MET A 68 8.63 -3.40 9.03
CA MET A 68 7.97 -4.70 9.15
C MET A 68 8.63 -5.75 8.26
N ALA A 69 8.91 -5.39 7.00
CA ALA A 69 9.54 -6.24 6.02
C ALA A 69 10.27 -5.35 4.99
N PRO A 70 11.62 -5.35 4.98
CA PRO A 70 12.37 -4.53 4.03
C PRO A 70 12.02 -4.86 2.58
N GLY A 71 11.73 -3.82 1.79
CA GLY A 71 11.33 -3.89 0.39
C GLY A 71 9.85 -4.26 0.17
N TYR A 72 9.06 -4.46 1.23
CA TYR A 72 7.66 -4.85 1.10
C TYR A 72 6.83 -3.75 0.42
N TYR A 73 7.14 -2.48 0.67
CA TYR A 73 6.42 -1.37 0.08
C TYR A 73 6.57 -1.34 -1.45
N GLU A 74 7.81 -1.38 -1.93
CA GLU A 74 8.13 -1.39 -3.35
C GLU A 74 7.66 -2.68 -4.03
N TYR A 75 7.78 -3.83 -3.34
CA TYR A 75 7.30 -5.12 -3.85
C TYR A 75 5.79 -5.10 -4.12
N GLU A 76 4.97 -4.63 -3.18
CA GLU A 76 3.50 -4.62 -3.37
C GLU A 76 3.09 -3.66 -4.50
N ILE A 77 3.77 -2.52 -4.66
CA ILE A 77 3.53 -1.61 -5.79
C ILE A 77 3.88 -2.28 -7.12
N ALA A 78 5.05 -2.91 -7.20
CA ALA A 78 5.49 -3.62 -8.40
C ALA A 78 4.55 -4.78 -8.74
N ARG A 79 4.13 -5.54 -7.73
CA ARG A 79 3.18 -6.65 -7.86
C ARG A 79 1.83 -6.18 -8.41
N THR A 80 1.28 -5.08 -7.89
CA THR A 80 0.02 -4.50 -8.41
C THR A 80 0.17 -4.15 -9.89
N LYS A 81 1.21 -3.37 -10.25
CA LYS A 81 1.44 -2.98 -11.65
C LYS A 81 1.61 -4.17 -12.58
N HIS A 82 2.34 -5.19 -12.13
CA HIS A 82 2.55 -6.40 -12.92
C HIS A 82 1.23 -7.15 -13.15
N MET A 83 0.42 -7.35 -12.12
CA MET A 83 -0.86 -8.06 -12.25
C MET A 83 -1.86 -7.28 -13.11
N ASP A 84 -1.91 -5.95 -12.99
CA ASP A 84 -2.75 -5.11 -13.84
C ASP A 84 -2.36 -5.25 -15.32
N LEU A 85 -1.04 -5.25 -15.61
CA LEU A 85 -0.53 -5.45 -16.97
C LEU A 85 -0.89 -6.83 -17.53
N VAL A 86 -0.71 -7.89 -16.73
CA VAL A 86 -1.10 -9.25 -17.14
C VAL A 86 -2.60 -9.29 -17.46
N LEU A 87 -3.45 -8.72 -16.61
CA LEU A 87 -4.89 -8.73 -16.83
C LEU A 87 -5.32 -7.96 -18.08
N LEU A 88 -4.68 -6.82 -18.36
CA LEU A 88 -4.93 -6.06 -19.59
C LEU A 88 -4.53 -6.84 -20.84
N GLN A 89 -3.38 -7.52 -20.81
CA GLN A 89 -2.92 -8.36 -21.92
C GLN A 89 -3.89 -9.53 -22.16
N GLU A 90 -4.32 -10.22 -21.10
CA GLU A 90 -5.32 -11.28 -21.21
C GLU A 90 -6.65 -10.74 -21.75
N TRP A 91 -7.09 -9.57 -21.29
CA TRP A 91 -8.32 -8.94 -21.75
C TRP A 91 -8.28 -8.62 -23.25
N GLU A 92 -7.18 -8.05 -23.75
CA GLU A 92 -6.98 -7.77 -25.17
C GLU A 92 -7.03 -9.04 -26.02
N VAL A 93 -6.42 -10.13 -25.56
CA VAL A 93 -6.43 -11.43 -26.27
C VAL A 93 -7.84 -11.98 -26.45
N TYR A 94 -8.74 -11.82 -25.47
CA TYR A 94 -10.11 -12.33 -25.55
C TYR A 94 -11.09 -11.41 -26.31
N HIS A 95 -10.70 -10.18 -26.65
CA HIS A 95 -11.56 -9.19 -27.30
C HIS A 95 -11.06 -8.74 -28.69
N MET A 96 -10.07 -9.43 -29.25
CA MET A 96 -9.69 -9.38 -30.67
C MET A 96 -10.37 -10.51 -31.45
#